data_AF-A0A1M3NBK4-F1
#
_entry.id   AF-A0A1M3NBK4-F1
#
_cell.length_a   1.000
_cell.length_b   1.000
_cell.length_c   1.000
_cell.angle_alpha   90.00
_cell.angle_beta   90.00
_cell.angle_gamma   90.00
#
_symmetry.space_group_name_H-M   'P 1'
#
loop_
_entity.id
_entity.type
_entity.pdbx_description
1 polymer ?
#
loop_
_entity_poly.entity_id
_entity_poly.type
_entity_poly.pdbx_seq_one_letter_code
_entity_poly.pdbx_strand_id
1 'polypeptide(L)'
;MRRRGGTALAVTLSIGLFPHCDNVSPAETATAEAVAAPRFERSGTRLEARGWEADGFFVFDTFFDTKLGIECVPGIASDNVRRCLPRNVYRKLPKIGSTPPQYFEAPDCKDGRLIEVWKGEGRCTDPARIVAVGFGSASDYERIGEPRTPASELNTIYSGKSCSETIAPPEYEFFAPGAPIAATDLVAFTVREVDVAPGLRALVLDGEDGSRYPQGDFVNVARGQPCHLGLAADDVKRCVPSAGSYRSSEAFVDEACTSHAAIPLNELPRDDGSACTLGPCDDRAVTTGAWPSAANPCAEKVAYHERGPERPIVRYTRAGSAPCEPASSDSDQGFSSFAIGEEIDPKTLPKATDGVTTHARLEERTVIVGGVSVQRVSIVDPTLDDEECTFVTAADGKPRCLPVNGLLAQRPHPNRSLSPLYYEDEGCTQRLYFPPTDPGEYYFPFGARTQCGREARFAHVVEGSPCAPVVRIHDVRPATAAFTKDDAGRCVTASGVLDGELKGSVFALADEVPAARFAEGTAVTR
;
A
#
# COMPACT_ATOMS: atom_id res chain seq x y z
N MET A 1 -80.56 -17.00 8.23
CA MET A 1 -79.55 -16.71 7.17
C MET A 1 -78.17 -16.84 7.78
N ARG A 2 -77.45 -17.92 7.43
CA ARG A 2 -76.08 -18.20 7.87
C ARG A 2 -75.10 -17.30 7.09
N ARG A 3 -74.33 -16.45 7.75
CA ARG A 3 -73.14 -15.81 7.16
C ARG A 3 -71.90 -16.62 7.55
N ARG A 4 -71.17 -17.07 6.53
CA ARG A 4 -69.91 -17.82 6.61
C ARG A 4 -68.79 -16.88 7.07
N GLY A 5 -68.00 -17.32 8.05
CA GLY A 5 -66.72 -16.71 8.39
C GLY A 5 -65.66 -17.07 7.34
N GLY A 6 -64.93 -16.04 6.88
CA GLY A 6 -63.70 -16.19 6.11
C GLY A 6 -62.53 -15.88 7.02
N THR A 7 -61.70 -16.88 7.28
CA THR A 7 -60.45 -16.75 8.04
C THR A 7 -59.39 -16.17 7.10
N ALA A 8 -58.92 -14.95 7.40
CA ALA A 8 -57.78 -14.36 6.71
C ALA A 8 -56.48 -14.86 7.36
N LEU A 9 -55.63 -15.52 6.57
CA LEU A 9 -54.29 -15.94 6.95
C LEU A 9 -53.36 -14.72 6.80
N ALA A 10 -52.86 -14.17 7.90
CA ALA A 10 -51.87 -13.10 7.88
C ALA A 10 -50.47 -13.72 7.72
N VAL A 11 -49.83 -13.48 6.58
CA VAL A 11 -48.41 -13.79 6.34
C VAL A 11 -47.60 -12.60 6.85
N THR A 12 -46.88 -12.78 7.95
CA THR A 12 -45.98 -11.77 8.51
C THR A 12 -44.63 -11.87 7.81
N LEU A 13 -44.37 -10.95 6.87
CA LEU A 13 -43.06 -10.80 6.24
C LEU A 13 -42.09 -10.14 7.24
N SER A 14 -41.16 -10.91 7.78
CA SER A 14 -40.10 -10.39 8.64
C SER A 14 -39.01 -9.79 7.73
N ILE A 15 -39.02 -8.48 7.54
CA ILE A 15 -37.94 -7.74 6.90
C ILE A 15 -36.78 -7.68 7.91
N GLY A 16 -35.71 -8.42 7.63
CA GLY A 16 -34.47 -8.31 8.37
C GLY A 16 -33.88 -6.91 8.19
N LEU A 17 -33.90 -6.11 9.25
CA LEU A 17 -33.19 -4.85 9.33
C LEU A 17 -31.69 -5.16 9.37
N PHE A 18 -31.02 -5.07 8.23
CA PHE A 18 -29.57 -4.87 8.21
C PHE A 18 -29.30 -3.49 8.82
N PRO A 19 -28.31 -3.35 9.72
CA PRO A 19 -27.92 -2.03 10.23
C PRO A 19 -27.52 -1.15 9.05
N HIS A 20 -28.33 -0.14 8.75
CA HIS A 20 -27.92 0.96 7.89
C HIS A 20 -26.76 1.66 8.58
N CYS A 21 -25.66 1.85 7.85
CA CYS A 21 -24.65 2.84 8.21
C CYS A 21 -25.30 4.21 8.02
N ASP A 22 -26.10 4.64 8.99
CA ASP A 22 -26.67 5.98 8.97
C ASP A 22 -25.51 6.97 8.92
N ASN A 23 -25.57 7.85 7.91
CA ASN A 23 -24.62 8.94 7.70
C ASN A 23 -24.28 9.58 9.05
N VAL A 24 -23.05 9.36 9.52
CA VAL A 24 -22.48 10.14 10.62
C VAL A 24 -22.59 11.59 10.17
N SER A 25 -23.45 12.38 10.82
CA SER A 25 -23.52 13.82 10.57
C SER A 25 -22.11 14.36 10.68
N PRO A 26 -21.64 15.17 9.71
CA PRO A 26 -20.31 15.75 9.78
C PRO A 26 -20.20 16.47 11.11
N ALA A 27 -19.29 15.99 11.96
CA ALA A 27 -19.03 16.60 13.25
C ALA A 27 -18.78 18.10 13.01
N GLU A 28 -19.38 18.94 13.83
CA GLU A 28 -19.26 20.38 13.77
C GLU A 28 -17.76 20.76 13.77
N THR A 29 -17.24 21.10 12.58
CA THR A 29 -15.82 21.38 12.39
C THR A 29 -15.48 22.67 13.11
N ALA A 30 -14.93 22.56 14.32
CA ALA A 30 -14.42 23.72 15.03
C ALA A 30 -13.30 24.34 14.19
N THR A 31 -13.50 25.57 13.73
CA THR A 31 -12.51 26.41 13.05
C THR A 31 -11.50 26.93 14.06
N ALA A 32 -10.74 26.03 14.69
CA ALA A 32 -9.51 26.42 15.36
C ALA A 32 -8.54 26.89 14.26
N GLU A 33 -7.95 28.07 14.43
CA GLU A 33 -6.87 28.57 13.59
C GLU A 33 -5.73 27.55 13.66
N ALA A 34 -5.66 26.67 12.67
CA ALA A 34 -4.76 25.53 12.69
C ALA A 34 -3.32 26.04 12.62
N VAL A 35 -2.57 25.85 13.70
CA VAL A 35 -1.11 26.00 13.65
C VAL A 35 -0.62 25.02 12.59
N ALA A 36 0.04 25.53 11.55
CA ALA A 36 0.54 24.73 10.46
C ALA A 36 1.32 23.52 11.01
N ALA A 37 1.04 22.33 10.47
CA ALA A 37 1.69 21.10 10.89
C ALA A 37 3.22 21.29 10.90
N PRO A 38 3.95 20.73 11.88
CA PRO A 38 5.39 20.69 11.83
C PRO A 38 5.76 19.96 10.54
N ARG A 39 6.39 20.70 9.62
CA ARG A 39 6.96 20.13 8.40
C ARG A 39 8.21 19.36 8.84
N PHE A 40 8.10 18.04 8.88
CA PHE A 40 9.24 17.19 9.23
C PHE A 40 10.21 17.09 8.06
N GLU A 41 9.72 17.23 6.84
CA GLU A 41 10.51 17.16 5.62
C GLU A 41 11.43 18.36 5.52
N ARG A 42 12.73 18.10 5.55
CA ARG A 42 13.76 19.12 5.46
C ARG A 42 14.93 18.60 4.64
N SER A 43 15.46 19.46 3.77
CA SER A 43 16.68 19.18 3.05
C SER A 43 17.90 19.20 3.96
N GLY A 44 18.89 18.41 3.58
CA GLY A 44 20.22 18.42 4.16
C GLY A 44 21.23 19.08 3.24
N THR A 45 22.51 18.90 3.57
CA THR A 45 23.63 19.34 2.73
C THR A 45 23.81 18.49 1.47
N ARG A 46 23.14 17.33 1.38
CA ARG A 46 23.26 16.40 0.25
C ARG A 46 21.91 15.96 -0.30
N LEU A 47 20.95 15.63 0.57
CA LEU A 47 19.60 15.25 0.19
C LEU A 47 18.72 16.49 0.07
N GLU A 48 18.23 16.71 -1.13
CA GLU A 48 17.26 17.75 -1.46
C GLU A 48 15.85 17.19 -1.32
N ALA A 49 15.03 17.75 -0.45
CA ALA A 49 13.60 17.45 -0.38
C ALA A 49 12.91 18.01 -1.62
N ARG A 50 12.37 17.10 -2.45
CA ARG A 50 11.65 17.43 -3.68
C ARG A 50 10.18 17.11 -3.55
N GLY A 51 9.40 17.90 -4.26
CA GLY A 51 7.96 17.77 -4.23
C GLY A 51 7.28 18.77 -5.14
N TRP A 52 6.01 19.00 -4.86
CA TRP A 52 5.13 19.81 -5.67
C TRP A 52 4.64 21.01 -4.87
N GLU A 53 4.75 22.19 -5.45
CA GLU A 53 4.09 23.40 -4.97
C GLU A 53 2.82 23.62 -5.79
N ALA A 54 1.68 23.61 -5.12
CA ALA A 54 0.39 23.91 -5.70
C ALA A 54 -0.37 24.79 -4.71
N ASP A 55 -1.05 25.82 -5.16
CA ASP A 55 -1.95 26.63 -4.33
C ASP A 55 -1.37 27.12 -2.98
N GLY A 56 -0.06 27.36 -2.92
CA GLY A 56 0.64 27.85 -1.73
C GLY A 56 1.04 26.78 -0.70
N PHE A 57 0.82 25.50 -0.97
CA PHE A 57 1.30 24.40 -0.13
C PHE A 57 2.27 23.48 -0.87
N PHE A 58 3.13 22.84 -0.08
CA PHE A 58 4.15 21.91 -0.58
C PHE A 58 3.79 20.48 -0.23
N VAL A 59 3.92 19.63 -1.23
CA VAL A 59 3.70 18.19 -1.17
C VAL A 59 5.03 17.52 -1.37
N PHE A 60 5.62 17.03 -0.28
CA PHE A 60 6.81 16.21 -0.37
C PHE A 60 6.53 14.96 -1.20
N ASP A 61 7.44 14.64 -2.11
CA ASP A 61 7.39 13.43 -2.93
C ASP A 61 8.56 12.51 -2.60
N THR A 62 9.79 13.01 -2.63
CA THR A 62 10.99 12.20 -2.42
C THR A 62 12.22 13.05 -2.06
N PHE A 63 13.33 12.40 -1.70
CA PHE A 63 14.62 13.07 -1.69
C PHE A 63 15.34 12.91 -3.01
N PHE A 64 16.16 13.90 -3.35
CA PHE A 64 17.15 13.77 -4.40
C PHE A 64 18.55 13.83 -3.81
N ASP A 65 19.33 12.78 -4.02
CA ASP A 65 20.72 12.69 -3.61
C ASP A 65 21.60 13.38 -4.65
N THR A 66 22.04 14.60 -4.33
CA THR A 66 22.83 15.45 -5.24
C THR A 66 24.21 14.86 -5.58
N LYS A 67 24.79 14.00 -4.72
CA LYS A 67 26.06 13.31 -5.01
C LYS A 67 25.87 12.22 -6.05
N LEU A 68 24.77 11.48 -5.96
CA LEU A 68 24.49 10.34 -6.83
C LEU A 68 23.68 10.71 -8.07
N GLY A 69 22.99 11.84 -8.04
CA GLY A 69 22.12 12.33 -9.12
C GLY A 69 20.81 11.57 -9.23
N ILE A 70 20.29 11.04 -8.11
CA ILE A 70 19.14 10.11 -8.07
C ILE A 70 18.09 10.52 -7.08
N GLU A 71 16.85 10.10 -7.33
CA GLU A 71 15.80 10.12 -6.32
C GLU A 71 15.95 8.93 -5.37
N CYS A 72 15.69 9.16 -4.08
CA CYS A 72 15.84 8.16 -3.06
C CYS A 72 14.77 8.26 -1.96
N VAL A 73 14.48 7.12 -1.35
CA VAL A 73 13.55 6.97 -0.23
C VAL A 73 14.24 6.22 0.91
N PRO A 74 13.89 6.47 2.17
CA PRO A 74 14.48 5.74 3.28
C PRO A 74 14.19 4.23 3.21
N GLY A 75 15.23 3.41 3.35
CA GLY A 75 15.12 1.95 3.41
C GLY A 75 16.36 1.32 4.05
N ILE A 76 16.40 0.00 4.22
CA ILE A 76 17.56 -0.69 4.81
C ILE A 76 18.55 -1.13 3.72
N ALA A 77 19.79 -0.66 3.80
CA ALA A 77 20.87 -1.03 2.88
C ALA A 77 21.54 -2.36 3.30
N SER A 78 22.45 -2.88 2.46
CA SER A 78 23.20 -4.12 2.72
C SER A 78 24.06 -4.15 3.98
N ASP A 79 24.34 -3.00 4.59
CA ASP A 79 25.01 -2.87 5.88
C ASP A 79 24.05 -2.88 7.09
N ASN A 80 22.76 -3.16 6.86
CA ASN A 80 21.67 -3.10 7.84
C ASN A 80 21.43 -1.70 8.44
N VAL A 81 21.99 -0.65 7.85
CA VAL A 81 21.71 0.73 8.24
C VAL A 81 20.55 1.24 7.40
N ARG A 82 19.68 2.06 8.01
CA ARG A 82 18.65 2.78 7.26
C ARG A 82 19.31 3.91 6.48
N ARG A 83 19.17 3.92 5.16
CA ARG A 83 19.80 4.86 4.23
C ARG A 83 18.82 5.38 3.19
N CYS A 84 19.19 6.44 2.48
CA CYS A 84 18.42 6.90 1.32
C CYS A 84 18.70 5.99 0.12
N LEU A 85 17.81 5.02 -0.10
CA LEU A 85 17.93 4.03 -1.16
C LEU A 85 17.31 4.55 -2.45
N PRO A 86 17.87 4.27 -3.64
CA PRO A 86 17.29 4.74 -4.89
C PRO A 86 15.81 4.32 -5.05
N ARG A 87 14.93 5.28 -5.33
CA ARG A 87 13.47 5.06 -5.46
C ARG A 87 13.12 4.36 -6.76
N ASN A 88 13.73 4.82 -7.86
CA ASN A 88 13.48 4.36 -9.22
C ASN A 88 14.44 3.24 -9.63
N VAL A 89 14.71 2.30 -8.73
CA VAL A 89 15.47 1.11 -9.11
C VAL A 89 14.65 0.23 -10.03
N TYR A 90 15.32 -0.33 -11.04
CA TYR A 90 14.76 -1.45 -11.80
C TYR A 90 14.59 -2.64 -10.84
N ARG A 91 13.40 -2.78 -10.28
CA ARG A 91 13.07 -3.88 -9.36
C ARG A 91 12.63 -5.05 -10.23
N LYS A 92 13.55 -5.99 -10.42
CA LYS A 92 13.24 -7.28 -11.03
C LYS A 92 12.32 -8.06 -10.09
N LEU A 93 11.03 -7.72 -10.06
CA LEU A 93 10.05 -8.42 -9.23
C LEU A 93 9.98 -9.87 -9.71
N PRO A 94 10.41 -10.85 -8.89
CA PRO A 94 10.13 -12.25 -9.19
C PRO A 94 8.62 -12.43 -9.30
N LYS A 95 8.16 -13.35 -10.15
CA LYS A 95 6.86 -13.96 -9.86
C LYS A 95 7.00 -14.66 -8.51
N ILE A 96 6.03 -14.50 -7.61
CA ILE A 96 6.00 -15.24 -6.34
C ILE A 96 6.23 -16.73 -6.66
N GLY A 97 7.33 -17.29 -6.17
CA GLY A 97 7.72 -18.69 -6.42
C GLY A 97 8.66 -18.97 -7.61
N SER A 98 9.11 -17.98 -8.39
CA SER A 98 10.15 -18.20 -9.41
C SER A 98 11.20 -17.10 -9.46
N THR A 99 12.47 -17.48 -9.31
CA THR A 99 13.61 -16.60 -9.60
C THR A 99 13.52 -16.22 -11.08
N PRO A 100 13.41 -14.93 -11.44
CA PRO A 100 13.35 -14.53 -12.84
C PRO A 100 14.64 -14.97 -13.55
N PRO A 101 14.58 -15.37 -14.84
CA PRO A 101 15.76 -15.81 -15.57
C PRO A 101 16.83 -14.73 -15.48
N GLN A 102 18.04 -15.12 -15.08
CA GLN A 102 19.21 -14.24 -15.15
C GLN A 102 19.93 -14.52 -16.45
N TYR A 103 20.28 -13.47 -17.19
CA TYR A 103 20.95 -13.59 -18.49
C TYR A 103 22.43 -13.37 -18.32
N PHE A 104 23.24 -14.10 -19.09
CA PHE A 104 24.70 -14.06 -19.05
C PHE A 104 25.27 -14.05 -20.46
N GLU A 105 26.39 -13.34 -20.64
CA GLU A 105 27.21 -13.41 -21.85
C GLU A 105 27.94 -14.75 -21.96
N ALA A 106 28.37 -15.33 -20.83
CA ALA A 106 29.18 -16.54 -20.81
C ALA A 106 28.33 -17.84 -20.88
N PRO A 107 28.78 -18.87 -21.64
CA PRO A 107 28.11 -20.17 -21.76
C PRO A 107 27.98 -20.96 -20.46
N ASP A 108 28.79 -20.65 -19.45
CA ASP A 108 28.76 -21.34 -18.16
C ASP A 108 27.89 -20.61 -17.11
N CYS A 109 27.30 -19.47 -17.49
CA CYS A 109 26.55 -18.57 -16.61
C CYS A 109 27.29 -18.17 -15.32
N LYS A 110 28.63 -18.21 -15.30
CA LYS A 110 29.42 -17.79 -14.13
C LYS A 110 29.79 -16.32 -14.18
N ASP A 111 30.08 -15.83 -15.38
CA ASP A 111 30.55 -14.49 -15.64
C ASP A 111 29.65 -13.75 -16.64
N GLY A 112 29.77 -12.42 -16.67
CA GLY A 112 29.07 -11.58 -17.65
C GLY A 112 27.56 -11.54 -17.43
N ARG A 113 27.09 -11.52 -16.17
CA ARG A 113 25.68 -11.28 -15.84
C ARG A 113 25.20 -10.02 -16.55
N LEU A 114 24.03 -10.07 -17.17
CA LEU A 114 23.42 -8.93 -17.84
C LEU A 114 22.25 -8.39 -17.03
N ILE A 115 22.11 -7.06 -17.04
CA ILE A 115 20.94 -6.34 -16.56
C ILE A 115 20.00 -6.19 -17.75
N GLU A 116 18.81 -6.77 -17.64
CA GLU A 116 17.74 -6.55 -18.61
C GLU A 116 16.97 -5.27 -18.27
N VAL A 117 16.68 -4.46 -19.27
CA VAL A 117 15.86 -3.25 -19.16
C VAL A 117 14.85 -3.28 -20.29
N TRP A 118 13.58 -2.98 -20.01
CA TRP A 118 12.55 -3.08 -21.02
C TRP A 118 12.63 -1.90 -22.02
N LYS A 119 12.53 -2.16 -23.33
CA LYS A 119 12.55 -1.10 -24.37
C LYS A 119 11.35 -0.17 -24.29
N GLY A 120 10.20 -0.70 -23.88
CA GLY A 120 8.97 0.09 -23.67
C GLY A 120 9.07 1.08 -22.51
N GLU A 121 10.07 0.91 -21.64
CA GLU A 121 10.38 1.85 -20.56
C GLU A 121 11.11 3.10 -21.06
N GLY A 122 11.44 3.18 -22.36
CA GLY A 122 11.72 4.41 -23.08
C GLY A 122 12.50 5.44 -22.27
N ARG A 123 13.79 5.21 -22.04
CA ARG A 123 14.71 6.18 -21.40
C ARG A 123 14.12 6.80 -20.13
N CYS A 124 13.90 6.01 -19.08
CA CYS A 124 13.91 6.54 -17.72
C CYS A 124 15.24 7.28 -17.56
N THR A 125 15.24 8.60 -17.74
CA THR A 125 16.43 9.46 -17.71
C THR A 125 16.87 9.69 -16.27
N ASP A 126 17.00 8.62 -15.49
CA ASP A 126 17.86 8.70 -14.32
C ASP A 126 19.30 8.54 -14.85
N PRO A 127 20.11 9.62 -14.87
CA PRO A 127 21.48 9.55 -15.37
C PRO A 127 22.34 8.55 -14.60
N ALA A 128 21.93 8.16 -13.39
CA ALA A 128 22.71 7.22 -12.59
C ALA A 128 22.51 5.75 -12.96
N ARG A 129 21.37 5.42 -13.60
CA ARG A 129 20.91 4.07 -13.98
C ARG A 129 21.25 3.01 -12.91
N ILE A 130 20.37 2.73 -11.94
CA ILE A 130 20.70 1.82 -10.82
C ILE A 130 19.78 0.60 -10.80
N VAL A 131 20.37 -0.57 -10.56
CA VAL A 131 19.66 -1.84 -10.31
C VAL A 131 19.87 -2.30 -8.87
N ALA A 132 18.82 -2.83 -8.24
CA ALA A 132 18.94 -3.52 -6.96
C ALA A 132 19.45 -4.95 -7.19
N VAL A 133 20.45 -5.36 -6.42
CA VAL A 133 21.12 -6.66 -6.51
C VAL A 133 20.92 -7.40 -5.21
N GLY A 134 20.38 -8.62 -5.30
CA GLY A 134 20.03 -9.44 -4.14
C GLY A 134 18.52 -9.45 -3.85
N PHE A 135 18.07 -10.55 -3.27
CA PHE A 135 16.70 -10.72 -2.77
C PHE A 135 16.77 -10.80 -1.25
N GLY A 136 16.18 -9.84 -0.55
CA GLY A 136 16.17 -9.78 0.91
C GLY A 136 15.81 -8.39 1.45
N SER A 137 15.78 -8.29 2.78
CA SER A 137 15.51 -7.04 3.52
C SER A 137 16.62 -5.98 3.38
N ALA A 138 17.79 -6.41 2.91
CA ALA A 138 18.95 -5.57 2.66
C ALA A 138 19.31 -5.71 1.17
N SER A 139 19.30 -4.62 0.43
CA SER A 139 19.58 -4.60 -1.02
C SER A 139 20.97 -4.00 -1.28
N ASP A 140 21.77 -4.66 -2.11
CA ASP A 140 22.90 -4.03 -2.78
C ASP A 140 22.41 -3.26 -4.01
N TYR A 141 23.20 -2.28 -4.44
CA TYR A 141 22.86 -1.47 -5.60
C TYR A 141 24.06 -1.41 -6.53
N GLU A 142 23.81 -1.53 -7.83
CA GLU A 142 24.84 -1.39 -8.86
C GLU A 142 24.38 -0.38 -9.90
N ARG A 143 25.32 0.39 -10.45
CA ARG A 143 25.05 1.17 -11.65
C ARG A 143 24.83 0.22 -12.82
N ILE A 144 24.09 0.65 -13.83
CA ILE A 144 23.95 -0.03 -15.11
C ILE A 144 25.14 0.42 -15.96
N GLY A 145 25.92 -0.55 -16.43
CA GLY A 145 27.08 -0.33 -17.26
C GLY A 145 26.74 -0.10 -18.73
N GLU A 146 27.69 -0.43 -19.59
CA GLU A 146 27.57 -0.24 -21.04
C GLU A 146 26.50 -1.14 -21.66
N PRO A 147 25.78 -0.66 -22.70
CA PRO A 147 24.85 -1.49 -23.47
C PRO A 147 25.56 -2.70 -24.06
N ARG A 148 24.85 -3.83 -24.10
CA ARG A 148 25.30 -5.08 -24.69
C ARG A 148 24.32 -5.50 -25.78
N THR A 149 24.87 -5.86 -26.93
CA THR A 149 24.11 -6.57 -27.95
C THR A 149 24.25 -8.05 -27.65
N PRO A 150 23.22 -8.71 -27.11
CA PRO A 150 23.29 -10.14 -26.91
C PRO A 150 23.52 -10.84 -28.25
N ALA A 151 24.27 -11.94 -28.25
CA ALA A 151 24.18 -12.87 -29.36
C ALA A 151 22.71 -13.32 -29.49
N SER A 152 22.31 -13.85 -30.65
CA SER A 152 20.94 -14.37 -30.83
C SER A 152 20.56 -15.43 -29.78
N GLU A 153 21.55 -16.00 -29.10
CA GLU A 153 21.45 -16.91 -27.97
C GLU A 153 22.12 -16.28 -26.72
N LEU A 154 21.36 -16.15 -25.64
CA LEU A 154 21.79 -15.78 -24.29
C LEU A 154 21.79 -17.00 -23.39
N ASN A 155 22.71 -17.02 -22.42
CA ASN A 155 22.74 -18.06 -21.42
C ASN A 155 21.88 -17.67 -20.22
N THR A 156 20.99 -18.56 -19.79
CA THR A 156 20.06 -18.30 -18.69
C THR A 156 20.16 -19.32 -17.58
N ILE A 157 20.09 -18.85 -16.35
CA ILE A 157 19.90 -19.71 -15.18
C ILE A 157 18.43 -19.68 -14.79
N TYR A 158 17.74 -20.81 -14.97
CA TYR A 158 16.45 -21.07 -14.33
C TYR A 158 16.71 -21.80 -13.01
N SER A 159 16.25 -21.28 -11.88
CA SER A 159 16.31 -21.93 -10.54
C SER A 159 17.70 -22.19 -9.92
N GLY A 160 18.77 -21.57 -10.41
CA GLY A 160 20.12 -21.66 -9.79
C GLY A 160 20.90 -22.94 -10.08
N LYS A 161 20.42 -23.85 -10.95
CA LYS A 161 21.00 -25.20 -11.10
C LYS A 161 21.46 -25.58 -12.50
N SER A 162 20.96 -24.94 -13.55
CA SER A 162 21.38 -25.23 -14.92
C SER A 162 21.42 -23.98 -15.77
N CYS A 163 22.50 -23.83 -16.53
CA CYS A 163 22.67 -22.81 -17.57
C CYS A 163 22.09 -23.36 -18.88
N SER A 164 21.18 -22.62 -19.51
CA SER A 164 20.58 -22.99 -20.80
C SER A 164 20.60 -21.82 -21.76
N GLU A 165 20.94 -22.08 -23.02
CA GLU A 165 20.82 -21.10 -24.11
C GLU A 165 19.33 -20.78 -24.37
N THR A 166 19.04 -19.50 -24.59
CA THR A 166 17.70 -18.98 -24.92
C THR A 166 17.82 -17.79 -25.85
N ILE A 167 16.76 -17.41 -26.54
CA ILE A 167 16.79 -16.22 -27.40
C ILE A 167 16.52 -14.98 -26.55
N ALA A 168 17.36 -13.95 -26.69
CA ALA A 168 17.14 -12.66 -26.05
C ALA A 168 15.77 -12.09 -26.47
N PRO A 169 14.83 -11.80 -25.55
CA PRO A 169 13.53 -11.30 -25.97
C PRO A 169 13.69 -9.90 -26.58
N PRO A 170 13.13 -9.66 -27.78
CA PRO A 170 13.39 -8.45 -28.56
C PRO A 170 12.90 -7.17 -27.88
N GLU A 171 12.00 -7.26 -26.90
CA GLU A 171 11.46 -6.17 -26.10
C GLU A 171 12.39 -5.68 -24.98
N TYR A 172 13.55 -6.31 -24.75
CA TYR A 172 14.54 -5.85 -23.76
C TYR A 172 15.82 -5.34 -24.42
N GLU A 173 16.47 -4.42 -23.72
CA GLU A 173 17.88 -4.05 -23.87
C GLU A 173 18.68 -4.71 -22.74
N PHE A 174 19.91 -5.08 -23.04
CA PHE A 174 20.80 -5.72 -22.09
C PHE A 174 21.98 -4.82 -21.82
N PHE A 175 22.45 -4.80 -20.58
CA PHE A 175 23.56 -3.98 -20.14
C PHE A 175 24.50 -4.81 -19.28
N ALA A 176 25.78 -4.48 -19.30
CA ALA A 176 26.71 -5.00 -18.31
C ALA A 176 26.38 -4.43 -16.92
N PRO A 177 26.72 -5.11 -15.82
CA PRO A 177 26.67 -4.53 -14.49
C PRO A 177 27.77 -3.47 -14.40
N GLY A 178 27.43 -2.32 -13.83
CA GLY A 178 28.34 -1.21 -13.60
C GLY A 178 29.02 -1.30 -12.23
N ALA A 179 29.59 -0.18 -11.79
CA ALA A 179 30.22 -0.12 -10.47
C ALA A 179 29.17 -0.31 -9.35
N PRO A 180 29.47 -1.12 -8.32
CA PRO A 180 28.62 -1.22 -7.15
C PRO A 180 28.58 0.12 -6.41
N ILE A 181 27.41 0.44 -5.86
CA ILE A 181 27.21 1.57 -4.96
C ILE A 181 27.36 1.03 -3.55
N ALA A 182 28.47 1.38 -2.90
CA ALA A 182 28.68 0.97 -1.52
C ALA A 182 27.55 1.52 -0.64
N ALA A 183 27.08 0.75 0.34
CA ALA A 183 26.08 1.24 1.29
C ALA A 183 26.53 2.55 1.96
N THR A 184 27.84 2.67 2.27
CA THR A 184 28.47 3.88 2.82
C THR A 184 28.44 5.08 1.88
N ASP A 185 28.19 4.88 0.59
CA ASP A 185 27.95 5.98 -0.34
C ASP A 185 26.55 6.55 -0.21
N LEU A 186 25.56 5.84 0.35
CA LEU A 186 24.20 6.35 0.55
C LEU A 186 24.08 7.10 1.88
N VAL A 187 23.29 8.17 1.94
CA VAL A 187 23.09 8.96 3.18
C VAL A 187 22.42 8.10 4.25
N ALA A 188 23.08 7.96 5.40
CA ALA A 188 22.51 7.25 6.54
C ALA A 188 21.44 8.09 7.27
N PHE A 189 20.43 7.41 7.78
CA PHE A 189 19.39 7.96 8.64
C PHE A 189 19.49 7.38 10.04
N THR A 190 19.22 8.22 11.03
CA THR A 190 19.02 7.82 12.43
C THR A 190 17.58 8.08 12.84
N VAL A 191 16.98 7.14 13.56
CA VAL A 191 15.62 7.31 14.10
C VAL A 191 15.70 8.20 15.34
N ARG A 192 14.83 9.20 15.41
CA ARG A 192 14.71 10.12 16.53
C ARG A 192 13.25 10.32 16.92
N GLU A 193 13.00 10.39 18.22
CA GLU A 193 11.72 10.82 18.77
C GLU A 193 11.69 12.35 18.91
N VAL A 194 10.63 12.99 18.42
CA VAL A 194 10.41 14.44 18.53
C VAL A 194 9.04 14.68 19.17
N ASP A 195 8.97 15.54 20.18
CA ASP A 195 7.69 15.94 20.77
C ASP A 195 6.85 16.70 19.74
N VAL A 196 5.62 16.22 19.50
CA VAL A 196 4.70 16.81 18.51
C VAL A 196 3.40 17.30 19.13
N ALA A 197 2.97 16.68 20.23
CA ALA A 197 1.81 17.10 20.99
C ALA A 197 1.94 16.60 22.45
N PRO A 198 1.18 17.14 23.41
CA PRO A 198 1.17 16.61 24.77
C PRO A 198 0.86 15.11 24.80
N GLY A 199 1.80 14.31 25.33
CA GLY A 199 1.67 12.86 25.42
C GLY A 199 1.99 12.09 24.13
N LEU A 200 2.44 12.77 23.07
CA LEU A 200 2.75 12.16 21.77
C LEU A 200 4.08 12.63 21.21
N ARG A 201 4.93 11.67 20.82
CA ARG A 201 6.15 11.91 20.06
C ARG A 201 6.00 11.31 18.66
N ALA A 202 6.56 11.95 17.64
CA ALA A 202 6.68 11.37 16.31
C ALA A 202 8.05 10.72 16.14
N LEU A 203 8.10 9.62 15.37
CA LEU A 203 9.35 9.05 14.88
C LEU A 203 9.73 9.75 13.57
N VAL A 204 10.91 10.37 13.57
CA VAL A 204 11.50 11.00 12.39
C VAL A 204 12.84 10.37 12.09
N LEU A 205 13.22 10.41 10.82
CA LEU A 205 14.53 10.01 10.36
C LEU A 205 15.37 11.28 10.15
N ASP A 206 16.41 11.47 10.96
CA ASP A 206 17.42 12.52 10.78
C ASP A 206 18.57 11.93 9.95
N GLY A 207 18.79 12.50 8.76
CA GLY A 207 19.89 12.14 7.88
C GLY A 207 21.22 12.67 8.41
N GLU A 208 22.31 11.94 8.20
CA GLU A 208 23.66 12.38 8.59
C GLU A 208 24.09 13.70 7.92
N ASP A 209 23.41 14.08 6.84
CA ASP A 209 23.62 15.31 6.10
C ASP A 209 22.73 16.48 6.58
N GLY A 210 21.90 16.27 7.61
CA GLY A 210 20.95 17.24 8.18
C GLY A 210 19.53 17.19 7.61
N SER A 211 19.28 16.33 6.61
CA SER A 211 17.95 16.10 6.07
C SER A 211 17.03 15.45 7.12
N ARG A 212 15.71 15.56 6.94
CA ARG A 212 14.73 14.94 7.84
C ARG A 212 13.52 14.41 7.09
N TYR A 213 13.05 13.23 7.49
CA TYR A 213 11.89 12.55 6.91
C TYR A 213 10.91 12.06 8.00
N PRO A 214 9.59 12.28 7.86
CA PRO A 214 8.59 11.71 8.77
C PRO A 214 8.44 10.21 8.52
N GLN A 215 8.58 9.39 9.56
CA GLN A 215 8.42 7.94 9.40
C GLN A 215 6.94 7.50 9.32
N GLY A 216 6.02 8.32 9.83
CA GLY A 216 4.59 8.02 9.88
C GLY A 216 4.13 7.31 11.17
N ASP A 217 5.06 6.92 12.02
CA ASP A 217 4.81 6.30 13.33
C ASP A 217 4.92 7.31 14.48
N PHE A 218 4.22 7.02 15.57
CA PHE A 218 4.21 7.83 16.79
C PHE A 218 4.60 6.99 18.00
N VAL A 219 4.86 7.66 19.13
CA VAL A 219 5.13 7.05 20.42
C VAL A 219 4.23 7.68 21.47
N ASN A 220 3.43 6.86 22.13
CA ASN A 220 2.66 7.27 23.31
C ASN A 220 3.65 7.51 24.47
N VAL A 221 3.82 8.76 24.88
CA VAL A 221 4.81 9.14 25.92
C VAL A 221 4.52 8.46 27.25
N ALA A 222 3.24 8.36 27.65
CA ALA A 222 2.85 7.79 28.93
C ALA A 222 3.21 6.30 29.03
N ARG A 223 3.28 5.61 27.88
CA ARG A 223 3.52 4.17 27.81
C ARG A 223 4.89 3.80 27.27
N GLY A 224 5.59 4.76 26.66
CA GLY A 224 6.87 4.54 25.97
C GLY A 224 6.75 3.56 24.81
N GLN A 225 5.58 3.48 24.15
CA GLN A 225 5.28 2.46 23.15
C GLN A 225 4.95 3.09 21.79
N PRO A 226 5.43 2.50 20.66
CA PRO A 226 4.99 2.87 19.33
C PRO A 226 3.48 2.74 19.14
N CYS A 227 2.90 3.69 18.43
CA CYS A 227 1.49 3.75 18.10
C CYS A 227 1.27 4.31 16.70
N HIS A 228 0.09 4.03 16.14
CA HIS A 228 -0.43 4.67 14.94
C HIS A 228 -1.75 5.37 15.27
N LEU A 229 -2.16 6.32 14.44
CA LEU A 229 -3.39 7.07 14.65
C LEU A 229 -4.56 6.32 13.99
N GLY A 230 -5.38 5.66 14.79
CA GLY A 230 -6.48 4.79 14.34
C GLY A 230 -7.69 4.85 15.27
N LEU A 231 -8.81 4.23 14.89
CA LEU A 231 -9.99 4.13 15.75
C LEU A 231 -9.73 3.14 16.91
N ALA A 232 -10.04 3.57 18.13
CA ALA A 232 -10.02 2.71 19.31
C ALA A 232 -11.40 2.12 19.63
N ALA A 233 -11.50 1.29 20.67
CA ALA A 233 -12.74 0.63 21.08
C ALA A 233 -13.90 1.59 21.45
N ASP A 234 -13.59 2.86 21.73
CA ASP A 234 -14.57 3.93 22.02
C ASP A 234 -15.01 4.72 20.79
N ASP A 235 -14.69 4.26 19.58
CA ASP A 235 -14.99 4.91 18.30
C ASP A 235 -14.34 6.30 18.13
N VAL A 236 -13.31 6.58 18.94
CA VAL A 236 -12.51 7.81 18.84
C VAL A 236 -11.17 7.49 18.20
N LYS A 237 -10.72 8.35 17.28
CA LYS A 237 -9.37 8.27 16.72
C LYS A 237 -8.34 8.56 17.81
N ARG A 238 -7.39 7.67 18.02
CA ARG A 238 -6.39 7.74 19.09
C ARG A 238 -5.04 7.20 18.61
N CYS A 239 -3.98 7.54 19.34
CA CYS A 239 -2.68 6.87 19.24
C CYS A 239 -2.80 5.47 19.85
N VAL A 240 -3.19 4.52 19.02
CA VAL A 240 -3.41 3.11 19.39
C VAL A 240 -2.12 2.32 19.19
N PRO A 241 -1.78 1.40 20.11
CA PRO A 241 -0.55 0.62 19.99
C PRO A 241 -0.39 -0.01 18.61
N SER A 242 0.79 0.16 18.01
CA SER A 242 1.17 -0.55 16.77
C SER A 242 1.55 -1.98 17.13
N ALA A 243 0.59 -2.75 17.67
CA ALA A 243 0.85 -4.10 18.12
C ALA A 243 1.07 -5.01 16.91
N GLY A 244 2.30 -5.48 16.76
CA GLY A 244 2.63 -6.60 15.89
C GLY A 244 2.26 -7.91 16.56
N SER A 245 1.08 -8.11 17.15
CA SER A 245 0.67 -9.42 17.70
C SER A 245 -0.79 -9.68 17.39
N TYR A 246 -1.09 -10.84 16.82
CA TYR A 246 -2.47 -11.24 16.56
C TYR A 246 -2.95 -12.21 17.63
N ARG A 247 -4.20 -12.05 18.06
CA ARG A 247 -4.91 -13.06 18.84
C ARG A 247 -5.17 -14.25 17.93
N SER A 248 -4.56 -15.39 18.23
CA SER A 248 -4.96 -16.62 17.58
C SER A 248 -6.29 -17.08 18.19
N SER A 249 -7.30 -17.30 17.34
CA SER A 249 -8.59 -17.87 17.76
C SER A 249 -8.47 -19.30 18.27
N GLU A 250 -7.37 -19.97 17.94
CA GLU A 250 -7.16 -21.40 18.19
C GLU A 250 -6.04 -21.68 19.19
N ALA A 251 -5.22 -20.68 19.55
CA ALA A 251 -4.11 -20.85 20.48
C ALA A 251 -4.47 -20.31 21.87
N PHE A 252 -4.12 -21.08 22.89
CA PHE A 252 -4.33 -20.73 24.29
C PHE A 252 -3.04 -20.89 25.11
N VAL A 253 -2.90 -20.10 26.18
CA VAL A 253 -1.73 -20.13 27.10
C VAL A 253 -1.98 -20.94 28.38
N ASP A 254 -3.10 -21.65 28.44
CA ASP A 254 -3.49 -22.51 29.56
C ASP A 254 -4.15 -23.80 29.07
N GLU A 255 -3.97 -24.86 29.86
CA GLU A 255 -4.49 -26.22 29.61
C GLU A 255 -6.02 -26.29 29.62
N ALA A 256 -6.70 -25.29 30.16
CA ALA A 256 -8.16 -25.23 30.11
C ALA A 256 -8.69 -24.56 28.83
N CYS A 257 -7.81 -24.04 27.96
CA CYS A 257 -8.15 -23.26 26.77
C CYS A 257 -9.10 -22.09 27.10
N THR A 258 -8.82 -21.37 28.19
CA THR A 258 -9.65 -20.25 28.65
C THR A 258 -9.06 -18.88 28.32
N SER A 259 -7.74 -18.79 28.18
CA SER A 259 -6.98 -17.58 27.92
C SER A 259 -6.28 -17.72 26.57
N HIS A 260 -6.70 -16.90 25.61
CA HIS A 260 -6.08 -16.91 24.28
C HIS A 260 -4.62 -16.49 24.34
N ALA A 261 -3.82 -17.07 23.46
CA ALA A 261 -2.45 -16.67 23.23
C ALA A 261 -2.39 -15.50 22.23
N ALA A 262 -1.52 -14.55 22.55
CA ALA A 262 -1.03 -13.55 21.61
C ALA A 262 0.26 -14.06 20.98
N ILE A 263 0.32 -14.02 19.64
CA ILE A 263 1.51 -14.42 18.89
C ILE A 263 2.08 -13.16 18.22
N PRO A 264 3.35 -12.79 18.49
CA PRO A 264 3.99 -11.68 17.81
C PRO A 264 4.16 -11.98 16.31
N LEU A 265 3.62 -11.09 15.48
CA LEU A 265 3.79 -10.98 14.03
C LEU A 265 5.27 -10.90 13.61
N ASN A 266 6.17 -10.53 14.52
CA ASN A 266 7.61 -10.38 14.25
C ASN A 266 8.33 -11.72 14.15
N GLU A 267 7.75 -12.77 14.70
CA GLU A 267 8.30 -14.12 14.63
C GLU A 267 7.78 -14.86 13.40
N LEU A 268 6.67 -14.41 12.81
CA LEU A 268 6.27 -14.90 11.50
C LEU A 268 7.28 -14.35 10.48
N PRO A 269 8.00 -15.20 9.73
CA PRO A 269 8.80 -14.72 8.63
C PRO A 269 7.88 -13.95 7.69
N ARG A 270 7.98 -12.62 7.66
CA ARG A 270 7.34 -11.85 6.59
C ARG A 270 8.07 -12.20 5.30
N ASP A 271 7.32 -12.50 4.24
CA ASP A 271 7.87 -12.86 2.93
C ASP A 271 8.75 -11.75 2.31
N ASP A 272 8.73 -10.53 2.86
CA ASP A 272 9.59 -9.41 2.48
C ASP A 272 10.82 -9.20 3.37
N GLY A 273 11.03 -10.05 4.38
CA GLY A 273 12.13 -9.93 5.35
C GLY A 273 12.03 -8.73 6.29
N SER A 274 10.91 -8.01 6.33
CA SER A 274 10.70 -6.90 7.25
C SER A 274 10.32 -7.41 8.65
N ALA A 275 11.31 -7.86 9.43
CA ALA A 275 11.15 -7.82 10.89
C ALA A 275 10.79 -6.37 11.27
N CYS A 276 9.94 -6.18 12.28
CA CYS A 276 9.55 -4.85 12.76
C CYS A 276 10.79 -3.96 12.86
N THR A 277 10.88 -3.01 11.94
CA THR A 277 12.13 -2.33 11.57
C THR A 277 12.36 -1.10 12.47
N LEU A 278 11.71 -1.11 13.64
CA LEU A 278 11.50 -0.01 14.57
C LEU A 278 12.11 -0.38 15.94
N GLY A 279 13.42 -0.65 15.97
CA GLY A 279 14.11 -1.00 17.22
C GLY A 279 13.62 -2.32 17.84
N PRO A 280 14.03 -2.63 19.08
CA PRO A 280 13.43 -3.75 19.80
C PRO A 280 11.93 -3.48 19.88
N CYS A 281 11.13 -4.38 19.32
CA CYS A 281 9.69 -4.35 19.46
C CYS A 281 9.40 -4.48 20.94
N ASP A 282 9.19 -3.35 21.61
CA ASP A 282 8.69 -3.35 22.97
C ASP A 282 7.20 -3.70 22.85
N ASP A 283 6.94 -5.00 22.70
CA ASP A 283 5.62 -5.60 22.42
C ASP A 283 4.73 -5.50 23.66
N ARG A 284 4.63 -4.35 24.33
CA ARG A 284 3.87 -4.20 25.57
C ARG A 284 2.35 -4.26 25.39
N ALA A 285 1.86 -4.29 24.15
CA ALA A 285 0.44 -4.40 23.88
C ALA A 285 0.12 -5.47 22.83
N VAL A 286 -1.05 -6.08 22.99
CA VAL A 286 -1.64 -7.08 22.10
C VAL A 286 -2.94 -6.51 21.53
N THR A 287 -3.17 -6.69 20.23
CA THR A 287 -4.47 -6.40 19.61
C THR A 287 -5.37 -7.62 19.63
N THR A 288 -6.62 -7.43 20.06
CA THR A 288 -7.70 -8.40 19.86
C THR A 288 -8.76 -7.81 18.94
N GLY A 289 -9.18 -8.59 17.95
CA GLY A 289 -10.06 -8.14 16.87
C GLY A 289 -9.36 -8.17 15.51
N ALA A 290 -10.15 -8.16 14.46
CA ALA A 290 -9.62 -7.94 13.12
C ALA A 290 -9.19 -6.48 13.02
N TRP A 291 -7.96 -6.23 12.59
CA TRP A 291 -7.56 -4.87 12.22
C TRP A 291 -8.59 -4.33 11.23
N PRO A 292 -9.18 -3.14 11.45
CA PRO A 292 -9.96 -2.48 10.43
C PRO A 292 -9.00 -2.23 9.29
N SER A 293 -9.16 -3.06 8.27
CA SER A 293 -8.37 -2.99 7.06
C SER A 293 -9.22 -2.26 6.03
N ALA A 294 -8.60 -1.72 4.98
CA ALA A 294 -8.75 -2.60 3.84
C ALA A 294 -10.15 -2.95 3.37
N ALA A 295 -10.26 -4.27 3.44
CA ALA A 295 -11.32 -5.11 3.01
C ALA A 295 -12.41 -5.23 4.07
N ASN A 296 -12.19 -4.71 5.28
CA ASN A 296 -13.19 -4.73 6.33
C ASN A 296 -13.12 -3.46 7.20
N PRO A 297 -13.51 -2.29 6.66
CA PRO A 297 -13.61 -1.06 7.44
C PRO A 297 -14.70 -1.15 8.51
N CYS A 298 -15.62 -2.09 8.36
CA CYS A 298 -16.64 -2.46 9.35
C CYS A 298 -16.19 -3.60 10.28
N ALA A 299 -14.89 -3.93 10.31
CA ALA A 299 -14.37 -4.94 11.22
C ALA A 299 -14.73 -4.61 12.67
N GLU A 300 -14.90 -5.66 13.47
CA GLU A 300 -15.16 -5.52 14.90
C GLU A 300 -14.15 -4.56 15.55
N LYS A 301 -14.66 -3.77 16.51
CA LYS A 301 -13.88 -2.83 17.32
C LYS A 301 -12.60 -3.50 17.83
N VAL A 302 -11.46 -2.87 17.61
CA VAL A 302 -10.18 -3.39 18.11
C VAL A 302 -10.05 -3.01 19.58
N ALA A 303 -10.06 -4.02 20.44
CA ALA A 303 -9.64 -3.87 21.81
C ALA A 303 -8.12 -4.10 21.89
N TYR A 304 -7.46 -3.26 22.67
CA TYR A 304 -6.03 -3.36 22.91
C TYR A 304 -5.84 -3.85 24.34
N HIS A 305 -4.88 -4.74 24.55
CA HIS A 305 -4.59 -5.31 25.85
C HIS A 305 -3.12 -5.10 26.20
N GLU A 306 -2.79 -5.00 27.47
CA GLU A 306 -1.41 -5.12 27.94
C GLU A 306 -0.85 -6.51 27.59
N ARG A 307 0.45 -6.61 27.34
CA ARG A 307 1.13 -7.90 27.23
C ARG A 307 1.19 -8.53 28.62
N GLY A 308 0.60 -9.71 28.76
CA GLY A 308 0.72 -10.52 29.95
C GLY A 308 2.11 -11.14 30.09
N PRO A 309 2.35 -11.88 31.20
CA PRO A 309 3.63 -12.55 31.41
C PRO A 309 3.95 -13.53 30.27
N GLU A 310 5.22 -13.57 29.90
CA GLU A 310 5.75 -14.59 28.99
C GLU A 310 5.57 -15.97 29.62
N ARG A 311 5.05 -16.91 28.83
CA ARG A 311 4.87 -18.30 29.26
C ARG A 311 5.60 -19.24 28.29
N PRO A 312 6.25 -20.31 28.80
CA PRO A 312 6.76 -21.37 27.94
C PRO A 312 5.63 -21.91 27.08
N ILE A 313 5.89 -22.10 25.79
CA ILE A 313 4.89 -22.48 24.79
C ILE A 313 4.42 -23.90 25.09
N VAL A 314 3.31 -24.02 25.81
CA VAL A 314 2.39 -25.13 25.59
C VAL A 314 1.21 -24.48 24.91
N ARG A 315 1.33 -24.33 23.58
CA ARG A 315 0.23 -23.83 22.76
C ARG A 315 -0.83 -24.88 22.84
N TYR A 316 -1.99 -24.60 23.43
CA TYR A 316 -3.07 -25.55 23.36
C TYR A 316 -3.96 -25.21 22.18
N THR A 317 -4.38 -26.23 21.41
CA THR A 317 -5.31 -26.06 20.30
C THR A 317 -6.61 -26.76 20.58
N ARG A 318 -7.72 -26.09 20.29
CA ARG A 318 -9.05 -26.68 20.41
C ARG A 318 -9.53 -27.19 19.04
N ALA A 319 -9.24 -28.45 18.73
CA ALA A 319 -9.78 -29.12 17.56
C ALA A 319 -11.24 -29.54 17.80
N GLY A 320 -12.18 -28.61 17.67
CA GLY A 320 -13.62 -28.88 17.81
C GLY A 320 -14.09 -29.07 19.27
N SER A 321 -14.81 -30.16 19.55
CA SER A 321 -15.34 -30.49 20.89
C SER A 321 -14.38 -31.29 21.77
N ALA A 322 -13.17 -31.57 21.29
CA ALA A 322 -12.14 -32.29 22.02
C ALA A 322 -11.59 -31.49 23.21
N PRO A 323 -10.99 -32.17 24.22
CA PRO A 323 -10.22 -31.50 25.26
C PRO A 323 -9.10 -30.65 24.66
N CYS A 324 -8.70 -29.65 25.43
CA CYS A 324 -7.59 -28.76 25.11
C CYS A 324 -6.29 -29.58 25.09
N GLU A 325 -5.67 -29.73 23.92
CA GLU A 325 -4.46 -30.56 23.76
C GLU A 325 -3.24 -29.68 23.47
N PRO A 326 -2.05 -30.01 24.03
CA PRO A 326 -0.79 -29.39 23.62
C PRO A 326 -0.59 -29.53 22.11
N ALA A 327 -0.28 -28.44 21.44
CA ALA A 327 0.10 -28.43 20.03
C ALA A 327 1.36 -29.28 19.88
N SER A 328 1.33 -30.21 18.93
CA SER A 328 2.47 -31.07 18.64
C SER A 328 3.67 -30.23 18.22
N SER A 329 4.77 -30.35 18.97
CA SER A 329 5.99 -29.54 18.94
C SER A 329 6.82 -29.57 17.65
N ASP A 330 6.37 -30.24 16.59
CA ASP A 330 7.21 -30.51 15.42
C ASP A 330 7.26 -29.37 14.39
N SER A 331 6.35 -28.39 14.45
CA SER A 331 6.38 -27.19 13.60
C SER A 331 6.59 -25.87 14.35
N ASP A 332 6.43 -25.84 15.68
CA ASP A 332 6.40 -24.61 16.48
C ASP A 332 7.78 -24.24 17.09
N GLN A 333 8.86 -24.53 16.36
CA GLN A 333 10.22 -24.21 16.82
C GLN A 333 10.46 -22.68 16.84
N GLY A 334 10.22 -22.05 17.99
CA GLY A 334 10.84 -20.77 18.36
C GLY A 334 9.93 -19.57 18.61
N PHE A 335 8.60 -19.73 18.60
CA PHE A 335 7.68 -18.58 18.74
C PHE A 335 7.31 -18.26 20.19
N SER A 336 7.81 -17.16 20.77
CA SER A 336 7.33 -16.71 22.08
C SER A 336 5.83 -16.37 22.04
N SER A 337 5.07 -16.85 23.03
CA SER A 337 3.64 -16.55 23.15
C SER A 337 3.34 -15.87 24.48
N PHE A 338 2.36 -14.97 24.47
CA PHE A 338 2.02 -14.16 25.63
C PHE A 338 0.57 -14.39 26.03
N ALA A 339 0.32 -14.38 27.34
CA ALA A 339 -1.02 -14.20 27.85
C ALA A 339 -1.52 -12.81 27.44
N ILE A 340 -2.79 -12.70 27.06
CA ILE A 340 -3.44 -11.41 26.88
C ILE A 340 -3.67 -10.82 28.28
N GLY A 341 -3.13 -9.62 28.52
CA GLY A 341 -3.29 -8.89 29.79
C GLY A 341 -4.61 -8.13 29.88
N GLU A 342 -4.66 -7.16 30.80
CA GLU A 342 -5.83 -6.30 30.98
C GLU A 342 -6.09 -5.46 29.72
N GLU A 343 -7.37 -5.23 29.42
CA GLU A 343 -7.76 -4.31 28.36
C GLU A 343 -7.30 -2.89 28.71
N ILE A 344 -6.66 -2.23 27.74
CA ILE A 344 -6.23 -0.85 27.81
C ILE A 344 -7.47 0.03 27.67
N ASP A 345 -7.79 0.81 28.71
CA ASP A 345 -8.85 1.82 28.59
C ASP A 345 -8.47 2.81 27.47
N PRO A 346 -9.25 2.90 26.37
CA PRO A 346 -8.93 3.78 25.24
C PRO A 346 -8.82 5.24 25.67
N LYS A 347 -9.48 5.66 26.76
CA LYS A 347 -9.39 7.04 27.27
C LYS A 347 -8.00 7.42 27.75
N THR A 348 -7.15 6.44 28.05
CA THR A 348 -5.75 6.66 28.44
C THR A 348 -4.83 6.94 27.24
N LEU A 349 -5.31 6.70 26.02
CA LEU A 349 -4.55 6.94 24.79
C LEU A 349 -4.74 8.38 24.30
N PRO A 350 -3.69 9.05 23.77
CA PRO A 350 -3.80 10.39 23.20
C PRO A 350 -4.91 10.45 22.16
N LYS A 351 -5.86 11.37 22.37
CA LYS A 351 -6.97 11.61 21.45
C LYS A 351 -6.47 12.34 20.21
N ALA A 352 -6.89 11.85 19.06
CA ALA A 352 -6.71 12.47 17.77
C ALA A 352 -8.07 12.94 17.22
N THR A 353 -8.04 13.98 16.41
CA THR A 353 -9.17 14.47 15.63
C THR A 353 -8.72 14.73 14.21
N ASP A 354 -9.63 14.75 13.26
CA ASP A 354 -9.29 15.15 11.89
C ASP A 354 -9.26 16.68 11.77
N GLY A 355 -8.33 17.18 10.98
CA GLY A 355 -8.14 18.59 10.68
C GLY A 355 -8.17 18.82 9.17
N VAL A 356 -8.64 20.00 8.76
CA VAL A 356 -8.66 20.42 7.36
C VAL A 356 -8.03 21.80 7.27
N THR A 357 -7.07 21.96 6.38
CA THR A 357 -6.49 23.26 6.02
C THR A 357 -6.70 23.49 4.52
N THR A 358 -7.43 24.54 4.17
CA THR A 358 -7.70 24.89 2.77
C THR A 358 -6.56 25.74 2.20
N HIS A 359 -5.99 25.29 1.10
CA HIS A 359 -4.94 25.94 0.32
C HIS A 359 -5.50 26.27 -1.07
N ALA A 360 -6.06 27.47 -1.19
CA ALA A 360 -6.85 27.92 -2.34
C ALA A 360 -7.92 26.89 -2.78
N ARG A 361 -7.62 26.04 -3.77
CA ARG A 361 -8.54 25.01 -4.24
C ARG A 361 -8.38 23.68 -3.51
N LEU A 362 -7.18 23.33 -3.07
CA LEU A 362 -6.90 22.04 -2.45
C LEU A 362 -7.10 22.08 -0.94
N GLU A 363 -7.49 20.96 -0.35
CA GLU A 363 -7.61 20.76 1.08
C GLU A 363 -6.54 19.78 1.56
N GLU A 364 -5.74 20.20 2.53
CA GLU A 364 -4.83 19.33 3.26
C GLU A 364 -5.57 18.74 4.46
N ARG A 365 -5.84 17.43 4.40
CA ARG A 365 -6.41 16.68 5.51
C ARG A 365 -5.31 16.19 6.43
N THR A 366 -5.45 16.47 7.72
CA THR A 366 -4.45 16.14 8.73
C THR A 366 -5.07 15.46 9.93
N VAL A 367 -4.23 14.84 10.75
CA VAL A 367 -4.59 14.41 12.10
C VAL A 367 -4.06 15.43 13.10
N ILE A 368 -4.93 15.87 14.01
CA ILE A 368 -4.65 16.82 15.07
C ILE A 368 -4.61 16.07 16.40
N VAL A 369 -3.56 16.28 17.20
CA VAL A 369 -3.45 15.77 18.58
C VAL A 369 -3.13 16.94 19.50
N GLY A 370 -3.93 17.14 20.54
CA GLY A 370 -3.74 18.25 21.48
C GLY A 370 -3.75 19.64 20.82
N GLY A 371 -4.48 19.81 19.71
CA GLY A 371 -4.54 21.07 18.95
C GLY A 371 -3.40 21.29 17.95
N VAL A 372 -2.45 20.36 17.83
CA VAL A 372 -1.34 20.43 16.87
C VAL A 372 -1.59 19.42 15.75
N SER A 373 -1.47 19.85 14.50
CA SER A 373 -1.49 18.93 13.35
C SER A 373 -0.20 18.09 13.37
N VAL A 374 -0.30 16.76 13.36
CA VAL A 374 0.86 15.85 13.54
C VAL A 374 1.12 14.94 12.34
N GLN A 375 0.15 14.78 11.44
CA GLN A 375 0.25 13.91 10.27
C GLN A 375 -0.60 14.45 9.13
N ARG A 376 -0.08 14.49 7.90
CA ARG A 376 -0.91 14.62 6.70
C ARG A 376 -1.53 13.26 6.37
N VAL A 377 -2.84 13.24 6.22
CA VAL A 377 -3.60 12.05 5.80
C VAL A 377 -3.71 12.01 4.29
N SER A 378 -4.20 13.09 3.70
CA SER A 378 -4.43 13.17 2.26
C SER A 378 -4.50 14.63 1.78
N ILE A 379 -4.43 14.78 0.47
CA ILE A 379 -4.73 16.03 -0.23
C ILE A 379 -6.01 15.78 -0.99
N VAL A 380 -6.97 16.67 -0.85
CA VAL A 380 -8.29 16.54 -1.47
C VAL A 380 -8.54 17.73 -2.37
N ASP A 381 -9.17 17.48 -3.52
CA ASP A 381 -9.75 18.53 -4.33
C ASP A 381 -11.27 18.52 -4.13
N PRO A 382 -11.83 19.41 -3.28
CA PRO A 382 -13.27 19.44 -2.99
C PRO A 382 -14.12 19.74 -4.23
N THR A 383 -13.54 20.31 -5.29
CA THR A 383 -14.25 20.54 -6.55
C THR A 383 -14.42 19.26 -7.40
N LEU A 384 -13.80 18.17 -6.95
CA LEU A 384 -13.89 16.83 -7.53
C LEU A 384 -14.65 15.87 -6.58
N ASP A 385 -15.69 16.35 -5.90
CA ASP A 385 -16.52 15.56 -4.96
C ASP A 385 -15.78 15.02 -3.73
N ASP A 386 -14.82 15.80 -3.24
CA ASP A 386 -13.95 15.45 -2.11
C ASP A 386 -13.02 14.24 -2.36
N GLU A 387 -12.66 14.00 -3.63
CA GLU A 387 -11.71 12.95 -4.00
C GLU A 387 -10.29 13.30 -3.52
N GLU A 388 -9.64 12.31 -2.89
CA GLU A 388 -8.22 12.37 -2.60
C GLU A 388 -7.43 12.39 -3.90
N CYS A 389 -6.35 13.18 -3.95
CA CYS A 389 -5.53 13.31 -5.13
C CYS A 389 -4.03 13.26 -4.81
N THR A 390 -3.25 12.89 -5.82
CA THR A 390 -1.78 12.90 -5.79
C THR A 390 -1.24 13.55 -7.04
N PHE A 391 -0.05 14.13 -6.93
CA PHE A 391 0.59 14.82 -8.04
C PHE A 391 1.28 13.82 -8.97
N VAL A 392 0.77 13.72 -10.19
CA VAL A 392 1.32 12.92 -11.28
C VAL A 392 1.25 13.69 -12.59
N THR A 393 2.04 13.31 -13.59
CA THR A 393 2.01 13.97 -14.90
C THR A 393 0.72 13.60 -15.63
N ALA A 394 -0.10 14.61 -15.93
CA ALA A 394 -1.36 14.45 -16.66
C ALA A 394 -1.16 14.50 -18.18
N ALA A 395 -2.25 14.32 -18.94
CA ALA A 395 -2.31 14.33 -20.40
C ALA A 395 -1.69 15.58 -21.07
N ASP A 396 -1.63 16.71 -20.37
CA ASP A 396 -1.02 17.95 -20.84
C ASP A 396 0.50 18.04 -20.58
N GLY A 397 1.11 16.96 -20.05
CA GLY A 397 2.52 16.89 -19.69
C GLY A 397 2.89 17.64 -18.42
N LYS A 398 1.90 18.18 -17.68
CA LYS A 398 2.12 18.91 -16.43
C LYS A 398 1.78 18.05 -15.23
N PRO A 399 2.47 18.23 -14.09
CA PRO A 399 2.07 17.60 -12.84
C PRO A 399 0.75 18.20 -12.36
N ARG A 400 -0.23 17.34 -12.08
CA ARG A 400 -1.58 17.70 -11.65
C ARG A 400 -1.97 16.88 -10.43
N CYS A 401 -2.75 17.44 -9.51
CA CYS A 401 -3.37 16.66 -8.44
C CYS A 401 -4.52 15.83 -9.04
N LEU A 402 -4.22 14.58 -9.42
CA LEU A 402 -5.19 13.67 -10.02
C LEU A 402 -5.76 12.75 -8.94
N PRO A 403 -7.05 12.37 -9.01
CA PRO A 403 -7.67 11.46 -8.06
C PRO A 403 -6.83 10.19 -7.84
N VAL A 404 -6.70 9.71 -6.60
CA VAL A 404 -5.94 8.47 -6.31
C VAL A 404 -6.77 7.21 -6.47
N ASN A 405 -8.09 7.34 -6.40
CA ASN A 405 -9.07 6.26 -6.58
C ASN A 405 -9.03 5.76 -8.03
N GLY A 406 -8.00 4.98 -8.37
CA GLY A 406 -7.72 4.41 -9.69
C GLY A 406 -6.23 4.36 -10.07
N LEU A 407 -5.35 5.14 -9.42
CA LEU A 407 -3.93 5.30 -9.85
C LEU A 407 -3.06 4.10 -9.44
N LEU A 408 -3.39 3.45 -8.33
CA LEU A 408 -2.59 2.35 -7.77
C LEU A 408 -2.88 0.98 -8.40
N ALA A 409 -3.86 0.89 -9.32
CA ALA A 409 -4.38 -0.37 -9.84
C ALA A 409 -3.83 -0.80 -11.22
N GLN A 410 -2.92 -0.03 -11.84
CA GLN A 410 -2.53 -0.26 -13.25
C GLN A 410 -1.02 -0.36 -13.46
N ARG A 411 -0.34 -1.28 -12.76
CA ARG A 411 0.94 -1.76 -13.28
C ARG A 411 0.67 -2.92 -14.23
N PRO A 412 0.72 -2.75 -15.56
CA PRO A 412 0.57 -3.88 -16.48
C PRO A 412 1.67 -4.90 -16.20
N HIS A 413 1.29 -6.08 -15.71
CA HIS A 413 2.22 -7.20 -15.61
C HIS A 413 2.43 -7.78 -17.02
N PRO A 414 3.65 -7.75 -17.58
CA PRO A 414 3.87 -8.10 -18.99
C PRO A 414 3.71 -9.59 -19.32
N ASN A 415 3.34 -10.45 -18.35
CA ASN A 415 3.44 -11.91 -18.50
C ASN A 415 2.36 -12.73 -17.75
N ARG A 416 1.12 -12.22 -17.67
CA ARG A 416 -0.04 -13.01 -17.26
C ARG A 416 -1.10 -12.99 -18.36
N SER A 417 -1.65 -14.18 -18.63
CA SER A 417 -2.72 -14.41 -19.59
C SER A 417 -3.83 -13.40 -19.36
N LEU A 418 -4.18 -12.69 -20.43
CA LEU A 418 -5.21 -11.67 -20.45
C LEU A 418 -6.45 -12.19 -19.74
N SER A 419 -6.78 -11.60 -18.58
CA SER A 419 -8.19 -11.53 -18.19
C SER A 419 -8.97 -11.06 -19.42
N PRO A 420 -10.10 -11.70 -19.76
CA PRO A 420 -10.83 -11.39 -20.98
C PRO A 420 -11.06 -9.88 -21.05
N LEU A 421 -10.54 -9.25 -22.11
CA LEU A 421 -10.82 -7.85 -22.36
C LEU A 421 -12.30 -7.74 -22.68
N TYR A 422 -13.06 -7.01 -21.88
CA TYR A 422 -14.43 -6.70 -22.24
C TYR A 422 -14.58 -5.29 -22.81
N TYR A 423 -15.67 -5.10 -23.53
CA TYR A 423 -15.98 -3.96 -24.34
C TYR A 423 -17.44 -3.58 -24.20
N GLU A 424 -17.78 -2.32 -24.42
CA GLU A 424 -19.14 -1.82 -24.28
C GLU A 424 -19.95 -1.99 -25.56
N ASP A 425 -19.27 -2.10 -26.70
CA ASP A 425 -19.89 -2.15 -28.02
C ASP A 425 -19.72 -3.52 -28.70
N GLU A 426 -20.67 -3.85 -29.58
CA GLU A 426 -20.68 -5.07 -30.40
C GLU A 426 -19.49 -5.15 -31.37
N GLY A 427 -18.76 -4.05 -31.60
CA GLY A 427 -17.53 -4.01 -32.40
C GLY A 427 -16.26 -4.31 -31.59
N CYS A 428 -16.36 -4.42 -30.27
CA CYS A 428 -15.22 -4.54 -29.35
C CYS A 428 -14.18 -3.43 -29.59
N THR A 429 -14.64 -2.18 -29.70
CA THR A 429 -13.81 -1.00 -29.96
C THR A 429 -13.63 -0.12 -28.73
N GLN A 430 -14.64 -0.04 -27.86
CA GLN A 430 -14.66 0.72 -26.61
C GLN A 430 -14.47 -0.22 -25.44
N ARG A 431 -13.27 -0.22 -24.86
CA ARG A 431 -12.94 -1.08 -23.71
C ARG A 431 -13.77 -0.68 -22.49
N LEU A 432 -14.30 -1.69 -21.80
CA LEU A 432 -14.88 -1.52 -20.48
C LEU A 432 -13.78 -1.51 -19.41
N TYR A 433 -14.04 -0.75 -18.36
CA TYR A 433 -13.21 -0.71 -17.18
C TYR A 433 -13.81 -1.62 -16.12
N PHE A 434 -13.08 -2.66 -15.72
CA PHE A 434 -13.48 -3.56 -14.64
C PHE A 434 -12.60 -3.32 -13.41
N PRO A 435 -13.18 -3.27 -12.20
CA PRO A 435 -12.49 -3.86 -11.05
C PRO A 435 -12.41 -5.38 -11.31
N PRO A 436 -11.23 -6.02 -11.21
CA PRO A 436 -11.09 -7.45 -11.51
C PRO A 436 -11.93 -8.32 -10.55
N THR A 437 -12.55 -9.39 -11.06
CA THR A 437 -13.57 -10.17 -10.35
C THR A 437 -13.18 -11.63 -10.02
N ASP A 438 -11.94 -12.09 -10.23
CA ASP A 438 -11.55 -13.49 -9.92
C ASP A 438 -10.16 -13.66 -9.24
N PRO A 439 -9.94 -14.74 -8.45
CA PRO A 439 -8.85 -14.88 -7.50
C PRO A 439 -7.52 -15.23 -8.18
N GLY A 440 -6.51 -14.38 -7.97
CA GLY A 440 -5.14 -14.61 -8.44
C GLY A 440 -4.49 -13.36 -9.03
N GLU A 441 -5.27 -12.33 -9.36
CA GLU A 441 -4.78 -10.97 -9.61
C GLU A 441 -4.80 -10.19 -8.30
N TYR A 442 -3.62 -9.78 -7.82
CA TYR A 442 -3.51 -8.84 -6.71
C TYR A 442 -3.37 -7.44 -7.27
N TYR A 443 -4.48 -6.72 -7.34
CA TYR A 443 -4.47 -5.27 -7.13
C TYR A 443 -5.31 -5.07 -5.90
N PHE A 444 -4.81 -4.36 -4.89
CA PHE A 444 -5.66 -3.92 -3.79
C PHE A 444 -6.71 -2.96 -4.37
N PRO A 445 -7.99 -3.34 -4.50
CA PRO A 445 -9.04 -2.36 -4.61
C PRO A 445 -9.34 -1.99 -3.16
N PHE A 446 -8.66 -0.98 -2.62
CA PHE A 446 -9.39 -0.16 -1.66
C PHE A 446 -10.52 0.49 -2.46
N GLY A 447 -11.63 -0.22 -2.59
CA GLY A 447 -12.94 0.34 -2.86
C GLY A 447 -13.23 0.92 -4.24
N ALA A 448 -13.71 0.09 -5.19
CA ALA A 448 -14.73 0.59 -6.13
C ALA A 448 -16.06 0.93 -5.40
N ARG A 449 -16.17 0.52 -4.13
CA ARG A 449 -16.95 1.22 -3.11
C ARG A 449 -15.95 1.96 -2.23
N THR A 450 -15.89 3.29 -2.31
CA THR A 450 -15.22 4.08 -1.25
C THR A 450 -15.71 3.61 0.12
N GLN A 451 -14.98 3.91 1.20
CA GLN A 451 -15.19 3.39 2.56
C GLN A 451 -16.64 3.46 3.12
N CYS A 452 -17.60 4.08 2.42
CA CYS A 452 -19.03 4.06 2.72
C CYS A 452 -19.97 3.92 1.49
N GLY A 453 -19.51 3.33 0.37
CA GLY A 453 -20.38 3.03 -0.78
C GLY A 453 -20.53 4.13 -1.84
N ARG A 454 -19.60 5.10 -1.95
CA ARG A 454 -19.56 5.95 -3.16
C ARG A 454 -18.95 5.17 -4.33
N GLU A 455 -19.63 5.21 -5.46
CA GLU A 455 -19.16 4.69 -6.74
C GLU A 455 -17.95 5.50 -7.21
N ALA A 456 -16.95 4.83 -7.79
CA ALA A 456 -15.83 5.53 -8.43
C ALA A 456 -16.35 6.41 -9.57
N ARG A 457 -15.95 7.68 -9.59
CA ARG A 457 -16.34 8.63 -10.65
C ARG A 457 -15.34 8.67 -11.79
N PHE A 458 -14.08 8.39 -11.51
CA PHE A 458 -12.99 8.54 -12.46
C PHE A 458 -12.34 7.20 -12.78
N ALA A 459 -11.91 7.05 -14.03
CA ALA A 459 -11.00 5.99 -14.46
C ALA A 459 -9.73 6.63 -14.99
N HIS A 460 -8.61 5.96 -14.74
CA HIS A 460 -7.30 6.42 -15.19
C HIS A 460 -6.90 5.60 -16.40
N VAL A 461 -6.37 6.27 -17.41
CA VAL A 461 -5.71 5.61 -18.53
C VAL A 461 -4.26 6.08 -18.50
N VAL A 462 -3.38 5.17 -18.12
CA VAL A 462 -1.94 5.43 -18.06
C VAL A 462 -1.35 5.17 -19.44
N GLU A 463 -0.86 6.23 -20.07
CA GLU A 463 -0.13 6.18 -21.33
C GLU A 463 1.36 6.46 -21.10
N GLY A 464 2.19 6.11 -22.07
CA GLY A 464 3.63 6.34 -22.01
C GLY A 464 4.41 5.26 -21.28
N SER A 465 5.65 5.61 -20.89
CA SER A 465 6.55 4.70 -20.18
C SER A 465 6.19 4.63 -18.68
N PRO A 466 6.40 3.49 -18.00
CA PRO A 466 6.28 3.38 -16.53
C PRO A 466 7.08 4.44 -15.75
N CYS A 467 8.12 5.03 -16.34
CA CYS A 467 8.96 6.05 -15.70
C CYS A 467 8.54 7.50 -15.97
N ALA A 468 7.70 7.71 -16.99
CA ALA A 468 7.11 9.01 -17.28
C ALA A 468 5.64 8.77 -17.66
N PRO A 469 4.85 8.20 -16.75
CA PRO A 469 3.46 7.88 -17.03
C PRO A 469 2.71 9.20 -17.26
N VAL A 470 2.00 9.25 -18.38
CA VAL A 470 1.04 10.31 -18.67
C VAL A 470 -0.32 9.76 -18.31
N VAL A 471 -0.98 10.38 -17.33
CA VAL A 471 -2.29 9.91 -16.86
C VAL A 471 -3.39 10.75 -17.50
N ARG A 472 -4.27 10.08 -18.26
CA ARG A 472 -5.57 10.63 -18.66
C ARG A 472 -6.63 10.24 -17.65
N ILE A 473 -7.52 11.16 -17.34
CA ILE A 473 -8.66 10.92 -16.46
C ILE A 473 -9.91 10.92 -17.31
N HIS A 474 -10.75 9.90 -17.16
CA HIS A 474 -12.06 9.80 -17.80
C HIS A 474 -13.12 9.79 -16.72
N ASP A 475 -14.25 10.47 -16.96
CA ASP A 475 -15.45 10.17 -16.19
C ASP A 475 -15.86 8.71 -16.48
N VAL A 476 -16.46 8.04 -15.50
CA VAL A 476 -17.05 6.71 -15.72
C VAL A 476 -18.56 6.75 -15.60
N ARG A 477 -19.22 5.82 -16.28
CA ARG A 477 -20.65 5.59 -16.18
C ARG A 477 -20.95 4.10 -16.10
N PRO A 478 -22.09 3.68 -15.52
CA PRO A 478 -22.50 2.29 -15.56
C PRO A 478 -22.52 1.76 -17.00
N ALA A 479 -21.88 0.61 -17.22
CA ALA A 479 -21.89 -0.05 -18.52
C ALA A 479 -23.30 -0.55 -18.84
N THR A 480 -23.78 -0.30 -20.06
CA THR A 480 -25.12 -0.75 -20.51
C THR A 480 -25.08 -2.13 -21.16
N ALA A 481 -23.91 -2.53 -21.65
CA ALA A 481 -23.64 -3.83 -22.25
C ALA A 481 -22.17 -4.22 -22.00
N ALA A 482 -21.88 -5.52 -22.10
CA ALA A 482 -20.54 -6.06 -22.00
C ALA A 482 -20.32 -7.13 -23.07
N PHE A 483 -19.23 -7.02 -23.80
CA PHE A 483 -18.83 -7.89 -24.90
C PHE A 483 -17.40 -8.37 -24.69
N THR A 484 -17.05 -9.57 -25.12
CA THR A 484 -15.67 -10.08 -25.11
C THR A 484 -15.33 -10.66 -26.48
N LYS A 485 -14.05 -10.80 -26.79
CA LYS A 485 -13.62 -11.50 -28.00
C LYS A 485 -13.56 -13.00 -27.72
N ASP A 486 -14.23 -13.80 -28.54
CA ASP A 486 -14.12 -15.26 -28.50
C ASP A 486 -12.77 -15.74 -29.06
N ASP A 487 -12.51 -17.05 -29.02
CA ASP A 487 -11.28 -17.66 -29.55
C ASP A 487 -11.08 -17.41 -31.06
N ALA A 488 -12.16 -17.09 -31.78
CA ALA A 488 -12.13 -16.72 -33.20
C ALA A 488 -11.96 -15.20 -33.41
N GLY A 489 -11.77 -14.43 -32.34
CA GLY A 489 -11.61 -12.97 -32.35
C GLY A 489 -12.89 -12.19 -32.61
N ARG A 490 -14.06 -12.85 -32.62
CA ARG A 490 -15.37 -12.21 -32.83
C ARG A 490 -15.85 -11.60 -31.53
N CYS A 491 -16.43 -10.41 -31.62
CA CYS A 491 -17.05 -9.78 -30.48
C CYS A 491 -18.39 -10.47 -30.16
N VAL A 492 -18.52 -11.01 -28.96
CA VAL A 492 -19.72 -11.71 -28.48
C VAL A 492 -20.15 -11.14 -27.14
N THR A 493 -21.45 -11.17 -26.83
CA THR A 493 -21.94 -10.73 -25.53
C THR A 493 -21.29 -11.56 -24.42
N ALA A 494 -20.79 -10.87 -23.39
CA ALA A 494 -20.19 -11.49 -22.23
C ALA A 494 -21.28 -12.08 -21.31
N SER A 495 -21.75 -13.27 -21.63
CA SER A 495 -22.75 -14.01 -20.85
C SER A 495 -22.28 -14.16 -19.40
N GLY A 496 -23.11 -13.77 -18.43
CA GLY A 496 -22.82 -13.86 -16.99
C GLY A 496 -22.31 -12.57 -16.33
N VAL A 497 -21.84 -11.58 -17.10
CA VAL A 497 -21.33 -10.31 -16.56
C VAL A 497 -22.44 -9.35 -16.16
N LEU A 498 -23.63 -9.43 -16.75
CA LEU A 498 -24.71 -8.46 -16.48
C LEU A 498 -26.01 -9.10 -15.95
N ASP A 499 -26.09 -10.42 -15.87
CA ASP A 499 -27.35 -11.15 -15.65
C ASP A 499 -27.61 -11.60 -14.20
N GLY A 500 -26.75 -11.31 -13.21
CA GLY A 500 -27.07 -11.69 -11.83
C GLY A 500 -26.19 -11.15 -10.70
N GLU A 501 -24.86 -11.14 -10.84
CA GLU A 501 -23.96 -10.85 -9.70
C GLU A 501 -23.16 -9.55 -9.83
N LEU A 502 -22.94 -9.04 -11.04
CA LEU A 502 -22.08 -7.87 -11.29
C LEU A 502 -22.84 -6.59 -11.70
N LYS A 503 -24.18 -6.59 -11.58
CA LYS A 503 -24.99 -5.36 -11.79
C LYS A 503 -24.52 -4.27 -10.82
N GLY A 504 -23.95 -3.20 -11.36
CA GLY A 504 -23.42 -2.06 -10.61
C GLY A 504 -21.91 -2.06 -10.37
N SER A 505 -21.16 -3.03 -10.92
CA SER A 505 -19.70 -3.10 -10.75
C SER A 505 -18.90 -2.93 -12.05
N VAL A 506 -19.57 -2.75 -13.18
CA VAL A 506 -18.92 -2.61 -14.50
C VAL A 506 -19.17 -1.20 -15.03
N PHE A 507 -18.08 -0.54 -15.40
CA PHE A 507 -18.12 0.85 -15.82
C PHE A 507 -17.56 1.00 -17.25
N ALA A 508 -18.18 1.87 -18.02
CA ALA A 508 -17.66 2.33 -19.29
C ALA A 508 -16.92 3.65 -19.11
N LEU A 509 -15.82 3.81 -19.86
CA LEU A 509 -15.15 5.10 -20.00
C LEU A 509 -16.10 6.05 -20.73
N ALA A 510 -16.33 7.22 -20.14
CA ALA A 510 -17.00 8.35 -20.78
C ALA A 510 -15.95 9.33 -21.31
N ASP A 511 -16.31 10.61 -21.37
CA ASP A 511 -15.44 11.66 -21.90
C ASP A 511 -14.16 11.82 -21.06
N GLU A 512 -13.06 12.12 -21.74
CA GLU A 512 -11.82 12.53 -21.07
C GLU A 512 -12.08 13.84 -20.32
N VAL A 513 -11.77 13.85 -19.03
CA VAL A 513 -11.81 15.04 -18.19
C VAL A 513 -10.59 15.90 -18.53
N PRO A 514 -10.77 17.16 -18.99
CA PRO A 514 -9.64 17.99 -19.39
C PRO A 514 -8.61 18.14 -18.26
N ALA A 515 -7.32 17.95 -18.55
CA ALA A 515 -6.24 18.05 -17.55
C ALA A 515 -6.21 19.40 -16.80
N ALA A 516 -6.59 20.48 -17.47
CA ALA A 516 -6.72 21.82 -16.88
C ALA A 516 -7.80 21.91 -15.80
N ARG A 517 -8.70 20.92 -15.72
CA ARG A 517 -9.65 20.81 -14.61
C ARG A 517 -8.92 20.46 -13.32
N PHE A 518 -7.72 19.90 -13.29
CA PHE A 518 -7.03 19.52 -12.05
C PHE A 518 -6.04 20.60 -11.60
N ALA A 519 -5.82 20.72 -10.28
CA ALA A 519 -4.87 21.66 -9.72
C ALA A 519 -3.45 21.41 -10.25
N GLU A 520 -2.78 22.45 -10.74
CA GLU A 520 -1.41 22.37 -11.28
C GLU A 520 -0.39 22.36 -10.15
N GLY A 521 0.55 21.43 -10.20
CA GLY A 521 1.75 21.46 -9.36
C GLY A 521 2.89 22.14 -10.09
N THR A 522 3.84 22.68 -9.34
CA THR A 522 5.15 23.08 -9.85
C THR A 522 6.19 22.25 -9.11
N ALA A 523 7.08 21.57 -9.83
CA ALA A 523 8.19 20.86 -9.20
C ALA A 523 9.07 21.87 -8.46
N VAL A 524 9.30 21.65 -7.17
CA VAL A 524 10.17 22.51 -6.35
C VAL A 524 11.14 21.66 -5.53
N THR A 525 12.27 22.28 -5.21
CA THR A 525 13.26 21.77 -4.25
C THR A 525 13.31 22.73 -3.06
N ARG A 526 13.30 22.20 -1.85
CA ARG A 526 13.33 22.99 -0.62
C ARG A 526 14.62 22.87 0.16
#